data_AF-G5RTB9-F1
#
_entry.id   AF-G5RTB9-F1
#
_cell.length_a   1.000
_cell.length_b   1.000
_cell.length_c   1.000
_cell.angle_alpha   90.00
_cell.angle_beta   90.00
_cell.angle_gamma   90.00
#
_symmetry.space_group_name_H-M   'P 1'
#
loop_
_entity.id
_entity.type
_entity.pdbx_description
1 polymer ?
#
loop_
_entity_poly.entity_id
_entity_poly.type
_entity_poly.pdbx_seq_one_letter_code
_entity_poly.pdbx_strand_id
1 'polypeptide(L)'
;MDDILQNVPNHNIKVIVVTDGERILGLGDQGIGGMGIPIGKLSLYTACGGISPAYTLPVVLDVGTNNQQLLNDPLYMGWRHPRITDDEYYAFVDEFIQAVKQRWPDILLQFEDFAQKNAMPLLTRYRDEICSFNDDIQGTAAVTVGTLIAASRAA
;
A
#
# COMPACT_ATOMS: atom_id res chain seq x y z
N MET A 1 2.25 -17.16 -0.73
CA MET A 1 1.77 -16.05 0.12
C MET A 1 1.05 -16.53 1.39
N ASP A 2 0.20 -17.56 1.32
CA ASP A 2 -0.66 -18.00 2.44
C ASP A 2 0.07 -18.28 3.75
N ASP A 3 1.21 -18.99 3.70
CA ASP A 3 2.02 -19.29 4.89
C ASP A 3 2.50 -18.01 5.60
N ILE A 4 2.85 -16.97 4.83
CA ILE A 4 3.29 -15.68 5.37
C ILE A 4 2.12 -15.02 6.11
N LEU A 5 0.94 -14.98 5.49
CA LEU A 5 -0.24 -14.41 6.12
C LEU A 5 -0.69 -15.23 7.34
N GLN A 6 -0.49 -16.56 7.33
CA GLN A 6 -0.76 -17.46 8.46
C GLN A 6 0.06 -17.13 9.71
N ASN A 7 1.25 -16.56 9.53
CA ASN A 7 2.10 -16.13 10.64
C ASN A 7 1.64 -14.81 11.28
N VAL A 8 0.65 -14.11 10.74
CA VAL A 8 0.03 -12.95 11.40
C VAL A 8 -0.77 -13.43 12.62
N PRO A 9 -0.40 -13.03 13.85
CA PRO A 9 -1.00 -13.58 15.08
C PRO A 9 -2.44 -13.11 15.29
N ASN A 10 -2.80 -11.97 14.72
CA ASN A 10 -4.14 -11.42 14.77
C ASN A 10 -5.04 -12.17 13.80
N HIS A 11 -6.03 -12.89 14.34
CA HIS A 11 -7.00 -13.63 13.52
C HIS A 11 -7.91 -12.72 12.69
N ASN A 12 -8.22 -11.52 13.19
CA ASN A 12 -9.15 -10.59 12.55
C ASN A 12 -8.43 -9.29 12.16
N ILE A 13 -8.03 -9.17 10.89
CA ILE A 13 -7.54 -7.92 10.31
C ILE A 13 -8.68 -7.28 9.52
N LYS A 14 -8.85 -5.97 9.66
CA LYS A 14 -9.89 -5.19 8.99
C LYS A 14 -9.36 -4.10 8.06
N VAL A 15 -8.13 -3.63 8.29
CA VAL A 15 -7.48 -2.63 7.41
C VAL A 15 -6.05 -3.05 7.11
N ILE A 16 -5.73 -3.14 5.83
CA ILE A 16 -4.35 -3.26 5.34
C ILE A 16 -4.00 -1.95 4.62
N VAL A 17 -2.82 -1.42 4.92
CA VAL A 17 -2.17 -0.43 4.05
C VAL A 17 -0.96 -1.14 3.43
N VAL A 18 -0.89 -1.12 2.11
CA VAL A 18 0.17 -1.80 1.35
C VAL A 18 0.89 -0.80 0.45
N THR A 19 2.21 -0.97 0.33
CA THR A 19 3.08 -0.23 -0.60
C THR A 19 4.12 -1.15 -1.22
N ASP A 20 4.64 -0.83 -2.41
CA ASP A 20 5.83 -1.45 -2.99
C ASP A 20 7.09 -0.55 -2.89
N GLY A 21 6.95 0.62 -2.27
CA GLY A 21 8.02 1.57 -2.03
C GLY A 21 8.56 2.28 -3.28
N GLU A 22 7.91 2.19 -4.45
CA GLU A 22 8.46 2.76 -5.69
C GLU A 22 8.36 4.29 -5.74
N ARG A 23 7.38 4.89 -5.08
CA ARG A 23 7.14 6.33 -5.11
C ARG A 23 6.78 6.86 -3.72
N ILE A 24 7.70 6.75 -2.78
CA ILE A 24 7.51 7.28 -1.43
C ILE A 24 7.46 8.80 -1.47
N LEU A 25 6.27 9.38 -1.36
CA LEU A 25 6.04 10.84 -1.34
C LEU A 25 6.81 11.57 -2.47
N GLY A 26 7.79 12.40 -2.11
CA GLY A 26 8.72 13.08 -3.02
C GLY A 26 10.15 12.50 -3.01
N LEU A 27 10.37 11.37 -2.33
CA LEU A 27 11.68 10.73 -2.14
C LEU A 27 11.99 9.65 -3.18
N GLY A 28 10.99 9.26 -3.99
CA GLY A 28 11.15 8.26 -5.04
C GLY A 28 11.21 6.83 -4.50
N ASP A 29 11.97 5.97 -5.19
CA ASP A 29 12.06 4.54 -4.88
C ASP A 29 12.91 4.31 -3.63
N GLN A 30 12.28 3.78 -2.59
CA GLN A 30 12.91 3.42 -1.31
C GLN A 30 12.88 1.91 -1.04
N GLY A 31 12.43 1.10 -2.00
CA GLY A 31 12.31 -0.35 -1.87
C GLY A 31 11.61 -0.78 -0.59
N ILE A 32 12.18 -1.76 0.13
CA ILE A 32 11.62 -2.24 1.40
C ILE A 32 11.52 -1.15 2.49
N GLY A 33 12.31 -0.08 2.38
CA GLY A 33 12.29 1.06 3.29
C GLY A 33 10.96 1.82 3.29
N GLY A 34 10.12 1.59 2.27
CA GLY A 34 8.76 2.09 2.20
C GLY A 34 7.84 1.61 3.33
N MET A 35 8.20 0.55 4.07
CA MET A 35 7.40 -0.01 5.18
C MET A 35 6.98 1.04 6.24
N GLY A 36 7.76 2.11 6.42
CA GLY A 36 7.42 3.20 7.34
C GLY A 36 6.09 3.90 7.00
N ILE A 37 5.71 3.94 5.72
CA ILE A 37 4.49 4.60 5.25
C ILE A 37 3.23 3.86 5.71
N PRO A 38 3.05 2.55 5.44
CA PRO A 38 1.96 1.77 6.01
C PRO A 38 1.82 1.88 7.53
N ILE A 39 2.96 1.82 8.25
CA ILE A 39 2.97 1.96 9.72
C ILE A 39 2.42 3.33 10.15
N GLY A 40 2.89 4.40 9.51
CA GLY A 40 2.44 5.77 9.77
C GLY A 40 0.95 5.96 9.46
N LYS A 41 0.49 5.51 8.29
CA LYS A 41 -0.92 5.60 7.88
C LYS A 41 -1.83 4.86 8.87
N LEU A 42 -1.50 3.62 9.24
CA LEU A 42 -2.31 2.84 10.18
C LEU A 42 -2.33 3.44 11.60
N SER A 43 -1.26 4.14 11.98
CA SER A 43 -1.25 4.94 13.22
C SER A 43 -2.28 6.07 13.18
N LEU A 44 -2.44 6.74 12.02
CA LEU A 44 -3.49 7.75 11.81
C LEU A 44 -4.89 7.15 11.73
N TYR A 45 -5.06 5.97 11.12
CA TYR A 45 -6.33 5.22 11.18
C TYR A 45 -6.79 4.99 12.62
N THR A 46 -5.83 4.68 13.49
CA THR A 46 -6.10 4.49 14.92
C THR A 46 -6.41 5.82 15.61
N ALA A 47 -5.50 6.79 15.50
CA ALA A 47 -5.58 8.05 16.25
C ALA A 47 -6.72 8.97 15.79
N CYS A 48 -7.00 9.02 14.48
CA CYS A 48 -8.00 9.90 13.89
C CYS A 48 -9.31 9.17 13.57
N GLY A 49 -9.23 7.90 13.14
CA GLY A 49 -10.38 7.10 12.70
C GLY A 49 -10.96 6.17 13.76
N GLY A 50 -10.31 6.02 14.93
CA GLY A 50 -10.76 5.14 16.00
C GLY A 50 -10.67 3.65 15.66
N ILE A 51 -9.91 3.26 14.63
CA ILE A 51 -9.71 1.85 14.28
C ILE A 51 -8.77 1.22 15.31
N SER A 52 -9.17 0.10 15.91
CA SER A 52 -8.29 -0.59 16.87
C SER A 52 -7.01 -1.05 16.18
N PRO A 53 -5.82 -0.82 16.76
CA PRO A 53 -4.55 -1.27 16.19
C PRO A 53 -4.44 -2.80 16.13
N ALA A 54 -5.26 -3.53 16.89
CA ALA A 54 -5.35 -4.98 16.80
C ALA A 54 -5.99 -5.50 15.49
N TYR A 55 -6.60 -4.60 14.71
CA TYR A 55 -7.27 -4.89 13.44
C TYR A 55 -6.55 -4.32 12.22
N THR A 56 -5.32 -3.81 12.38
CA THR A 56 -4.55 -3.20 11.30
C THR A 56 -3.32 -4.04 10.97
N LEU A 57 -2.91 -4.04 9.70
CA LEU A 57 -1.72 -4.77 9.24
C LEU A 57 -0.96 -3.94 8.18
N PRO A 58 0.25 -3.44 8.49
CA PRO A 58 1.12 -2.79 7.52
C PRO A 58 1.79 -3.84 6.63
N VAL A 59 1.80 -3.61 5.32
CA VAL A 59 2.42 -4.53 4.34
C VAL A 59 3.35 -3.77 3.40
N VAL A 60 4.52 -4.37 3.12
CA VAL A 60 5.41 -3.95 2.03
C VAL A 60 5.54 -5.11 1.04
N LEU A 61 5.47 -4.79 -0.24
CA LEU A 61 5.69 -5.71 -1.36
C LEU A 61 7.09 -5.46 -1.91
N ASP A 62 8.09 -6.16 -1.37
CA ASP A 62 9.48 -6.03 -1.83
C ASP A 62 9.72 -6.83 -3.12
N VAL A 63 9.57 -6.14 -4.25
CA VAL A 63 9.77 -6.66 -5.61
C VAL A 63 11.09 -6.17 -6.23
N GLY A 64 12.04 -5.78 -5.39
CA GLY A 64 13.28 -5.11 -5.77
C GLY A 64 13.16 -3.59 -5.75
N THR A 65 14.27 -2.92 -6.08
CA THR A 65 14.34 -1.45 -6.14
C THR A 65 15.26 -1.02 -7.27
N ASN A 66 14.88 0.06 -7.96
CA ASN A 66 15.70 0.70 -8.99
C ASN A 66 16.61 1.80 -8.41
N ASN A 67 16.60 1.99 -7.09
CA ASN A 67 17.48 2.92 -6.41
C ASN A 67 18.89 2.33 -6.25
N GLN A 68 19.81 2.77 -7.11
CA GLN A 68 21.19 2.27 -7.12
C GLN A 68 21.95 2.55 -5.81
N GLN A 69 21.60 3.61 -5.06
CA GLN A 69 22.22 3.87 -3.76
C GLN A 69 21.86 2.77 -2.77
N LEU A 70 20.59 2.34 -2.73
CA LEU A 70 20.13 1.24 -1.88
C LEU A 70 20.72 -0.10 -2.32
N LEU A 71 20.78 -0.37 -3.63
CA LEU A 71 21.41 -1.59 -4.15
C LEU A 71 22.90 -1.69 -3.78
N ASN A 72 23.59 -0.56 -3.66
CA ASN A 72 25.01 -0.49 -3.29
C ASN A 72 25.22 -0.37 -1.77
N ASP A 73 24.17 -0.18 -0.98
CA ASP A 73 24.28 -0.01 0.46
C ASP A 73 24.47 -1.38 1.14
N PRO A 74 25.61 -1.63 1.81
CA PRO A 74 25.84 -2.88 2.52
C PRO A 74 24.85 -3.13 3.67
N LEU A 75 24.16 -2.09 4.16
CA LEU A 75 23.13 -2.16 5.19
C LEU A 75 21.71 -2.30 4.63
N TYR A 76 21.51 -2.24 3.31
CA TYR A 76 20.17 -2.42 2.73
C TYR A 76 19.65 -3.83 3.04
N MET A 77 18.47 -3.87 3.67
CA MET A 77 17.83 -5.09 4.18
C MET A 77 16.85 -5.71 3.18
N GLY A 78 16.51 -5.00 2.10
CA GLY A 78 15.58 -5.48 1.10
C GLY A 78 16.25 -6.38 0.08
N TRP A 79 15.45 -6.85 -0.86
CA TRP A 79 15.93 -7.67 -1.96
C TRP A 79 16.85 -6.84 -2.86
N ARG A 80 18.15 -7.20 -2.88
CA ARG A 80 19.18 -6.54 -3.69
C ARG A 80 19.09 -6.96 -5.16
N HIS A 81 18.01 -6.51 -5.79
CA HIS A 81 17.68 -6.78 -7.18
C HIS A 81 16.95 -5.54 -7.75
N PRO A 82 17.15 -5.20 -9.03
CA PRO A 82 16.29 -4.24 -9.73
C PRO A 82 14.81 -4.64 -9.64
N ARG A 83 13.88 -3.72 -9.87
CA ARG A 83 12.46 -4.10 -9.88
C ARG A 83 12.21 -5.16 -10.96
N ILE A 84 11.39 -6.15 -10.61
CA ILE A 84 10.98 -7.22 -11.53
C ILE A 84 10.18 -6.67 -12.73
N THR A 85 9.99 -7.52 -13.74
CA THR A 85 9.24 -7.15 -14.95
C THR A 85 7.75 -6.94 -14.64
N ASP A 86 7.05 -6.23 -15.52
CA ASP A 86 5.62 -5.93 -15.32
C ASP A 86 4.77 -7.21 -15.22
N ASP A 87 5.03 -8.24 -16.04
CA ASP A 87 4.27 -9.50 -15.99
C ASP A 87 4.46 -10.24 -14.66
N GLU A 88 5.71 -10.33 -14.18
CA GLU A 88 6.03 -10.92 -12.88
C GLU A 88 5.41 -10.12 -11.74
N TYR A 89 5.45 -8.79 -11.85
CA TYR A 89 4.87 -7.87 -10.86
C TYR A 89 3.36 -8.07 -10.73
N TYR A 90 2.61 -8.04 -11.83
CA TYR A 90 1.16 -8.20 -11.78
C TYR A 90 0.75 -9.59 -11.33
N ALA A 91 1.49 -10.63 -11.70
CA ALA A 91 1.26 -11.99 -11.19
C ALA A 91 1.49 -12.08 -9.68
N PHE A 92 2.57 -11.46 -9.18
CA PHE A 92 2.87 -11.42 -7.75
C PHE A 92 1.82 -10.66 -6.94
N VAL A 93 1.38 -9.49 -7.43
CA VAL A 93 0.32 -8.72 -6.75
C VAL A 93 -1.01 -9.48 -6.78
N ASP A 94 -1.33 -10.19 -7.86
CA ASP A 94 -2.53 -11.03 -7.92
C ASP A 94 -2.50 -12.14 -6.86
N GLU A 95 -1.37 -12.85 -6.71
CA GLU A 95 -1.18 -13.84 -5.63
C GLU A 95 -1.40 -13.21 -4.24
N PHE A 96 -0.86 -12.01 -4.01
CA PHE A 96 -1.08 -11.26 -2.76
C PHE A 96 -2.56 -10.97 -2.52
N ILE A 97 -3.27 -10.44 -3.52
CA ILE A 97 -4.69 -10.08 -3.40
C ILE A 97 -5.54 -11.33 -3.15
N GLN A 98 -5.31 -12.43 -3.85
CA GLN A 98 -6.07 -13.66 -3.63
C GLN A 98 -5.85 -14.24 -2.23
N ALA A 99 -4.59 -14.26 -1.76
CA ALA A 99 -4.26 -14.74 -0.42
C ALA A 99 -4.91 -13.86 0.67
N VAL A 100 -4.90 -12.54 0.50
CA VAL A 100 -5.58 -11.59 1.41
C VAL A 100 -7.09 -11.84 1.42
N LYS A 101 -7.74 -11.94 0.26
CA LYS A 101 -9.18 -12.21 0.15
C LYS A 101 -9.58 -13.55 0.78
N GLN A 102 -8.77 -14.58 0.57
CA GLN A 102 -9.03 -15.90 1.12
C GLN A 102 -9.01 -15.90 2.65
N ARG A 103 -8.08 -15.14 3.25
CA ARG A 103 -7.92 -15.06 4.70
C ARG A 103 -8.88 -14.07 5.37
N TRP A 104 -9.08 -12.91 4.75
CA TRP A 104 -9.89 -11.80 5.27
C TRP A 104 -10.78 -11.23 4.16
N PRO A 105 -11.95 -11.84 3.88
CA PRO A 105 -12.78 -11.48 2.73
C PRO A 105 -13.39 -10.06 2.81
N ASP A 106 -13.64 -9.56 4.03
CA ASP A 106 -14.26 -8.25 4.27
C ASP A 106 -13.22 -7.16 4.58
N ILE A 107 -11.95 -7.38 4.21
CA ILE A 107 -10.84 -6.46 4.48
C ILE A 107 -10.98 -5.16 3.67
N LEU A 108 -10.63 -4.03 4.30
CA LEU A 108 -10.31 -2.80 3.60
C LEU A 108 -8.83 -2.80 3.20
N LEU A 109 -8.54 -2.76 1.91
CA LEU A 109 -7.18 -2.68 1.38
C LEU A 109 -6.90 -1.29 0.78
N GLN A 110 -5.98 -0.55 1.39
CA GLN A 110 -5.48 0.72 0.88
C GLN A 110 -4.14 0.53 0.17
N PHE A 111 -4.07 0.90 -1.11
CA PHE A 111 -2.82 1.04 -1.85
C PHE A 111 -2.19 2.42 -1.57
N GLU A 112 -0.90 2.46 -1.30
CA GLU A 112 -0.16 3.66 -0.94
C GLU A 112 1.21 3.75 -1.64
N ASP A 113 1.56 4.93 -2.15
CA ASP A 113 2.91 5.27 -2.66
C ASP A 113 3.42 4.34 -3.80
N PHE A 114 2.49 3.80 -4.59
CA PHE A 114 2.82 3.08 -5.83
C PHE A 114 3.22 4.05 -6.94
N ALA A 115 4.11 3.63 -7.84
CA ALA A 115 4.40 4.41 -9.03
C ALA A 115 3.15 4.61 -9.90
N GLN A 116 3.08 5.76 -10.59
CA GLN A 116 1.91 6.12 -11.41
C GLN A 116 1.56 5.05 -12.46
N LYS A 117 2.57 4.38 -13.03
CA LYS A 117 2.39 3.29 -13.99
C LYS A 117 1.64 2.07 -13.42
N ASN A 118 1.66 1.88 -12.09
CA ASN A 118 1.05 0.74 -11.40
C ASN A 118 -0.19 1.15 -10.61
N ALA A 119 -0.20 2.35 -9.99
CA ALA A 119 -1.27 2.78 -9.08
C ALA A 119 -2.66 2.75 -9.71
N MET A 120 -2.82 3.32 -10.92
CA MET A 120 -4.13 3.33 -11.60
C MET A 120 -4.52 1.94 -12.14
N PRO A 121 -3.64 1.18 -12.83
CA PRO A 121 -3.98 -0.18 -13.24
C PRO A 121 -4.38 -1.11 -12.10
N LEU A 122 -3.67 -1.08 -10.97
CA LEU A 122 -4.01 -1.86 -9.78
C LEU A 122 -5.38 -1.47 -9.22
N LEU A 123 -5.63 -0.16 -9.08
CA LEU A 123 -6.94 0.34 -8.63
C LEU A 123 -8.06 -0.12 -9.55
N THR A 124 -7.91 0.05 -10.87
CA THR A 124 -8.94 -0.35 -11.84
C THR A 124 -9.19 -1.85 -11.81
N ARG A 125 -8.14 -2.66 -11.64
CA ARG A 125 -8.25 -4.13 -11.62
C ARG A 125 -8.99 -4.64 -10.39
N TYR A 126 -8.68 -4.12 -9.20
CA TYR A 126 -9.10 -4.75 -7.94
C TYR A 126 -10.27 -4.07 -7.22
N ARG A 127 -10.66 -2.84 -7.61
CA ARG A 127 -11.73 -2.07 -6.94
C ARG A 127 -13.08 -2.77 -6.84
N ASP A 128 -13.39 -3.65 -7.79
CA ASP A 128 -14.66 -4.39 -7.85
C ASP A 128 -14.51 -5.85 -7.36
N GLU A 129 -13.30 -6.25 -6.94
CA GLU A 129 -12.97 -7.60 -6.51
C GLU A 129 -12.68 -7.69 -4.99
N ILE A 130 -12.14 -6.63 -4.41
CA ILE A 130 -11.86 -6.48 -2.98
C ILE A 130 -12.17 -5.04 -2.57
N CYS A 131 -12.68 -4.85 -1.34
CA CYS A 131 -12.94 -3.51 -0.81
C CYS A 131 -11.62 -2.74 -0.71
N SER A 132 -11.36 -1.90 -1.71
CA SER A 132 -10.06 -1.29 -1.89
C SER A 132 -10.13 0.10 -2.49
N PHE A 133 -9.12 0.89 -2.20
CA PHE A 133 -8.94 2.23 -2.76
C PHE A 133 -7.46 2.61 -2.75
N ASN A 134 -7.12 3.67 -3.47
CA ASN A 134 -5.79 4.27 -3.45
C ASN A 134 -5.89 5.70 -2.89
N ASP A 135 -5.20 5.99 -1.79
CA ASP A 135 -5.31 7.28 -1.08
C ASP A 135 -4.67 8.43 -1.88
N ASP A 136 -3.55 8.16 -2.54
CA ASP A 136 -2.85 9.14 -3.39
C ASP A 136 -3.75 9.68 -4.50
N ILE A 137 -4.57 8.81 -5.10
CA ILE A 137 -5.51 9.16 -6.17
C ILE A 137 -6.83 9.68 -5.59
N GLN A 138 -7.52 8.84 -4.81
CA GLN A 138 -8.91 9.08 -4.41
C GLN A 138 -9.01 9.95 -3.16
N GLY A 139 -8.12 9.74 -2.17
CA GLY A 139 -8.04 10.53 -0.96
C GLY A 139 -7.67 11.98 -1.24
N THR A 140 -6.60 12.20 -2.03
CA THR A 140 -6.18 13.53 -2.48
C THR A 140 -7.29 14.27 -3.23
N ALA A 141 -7.99 13.57 -4.14
CA ALA A 141 -9.11 14.16 -4.86
C ALA A 141 -10.25 14.57 -3.91
N ALA A 142 -10.61 13.70 -2.96
CA ALA A 142 -11.68 13.95 -2.00
C ALA A 142 -11.39 15.17 -1.11
N VAL A 143 -10.20 15.27 -0.52
CA VAL A 143 -9.85 16.42 0.34
C VAL A 143 -9.79 17.74 -0.47
N THR A 144 -9.29 17.67 -1.71
CA THR A 144 -9.20 18.83 -2.60
C THR A 144 -10.58 19.36 -2.96
N VAL A 145 -11.49 18.49 -3.43
CA VAL A 145 -12.85 18.88 -3.79
C VAL A 145 -13.63 19.34 -2.55
N GLY A 146 -13.47 18.68 -1.41
CA GLY A 146 -14.07 19.11 -0.14
C GLY A 146 -13.65 20.53 0.24
N THR A 147 -12.37 20.87 0.04
CA THR A 147 -11.83 22.21 0.28
C THR A 147 -12.41 23.25 -0.68
N LEU A 148 -12.52 22.93 -1.98
CA LEU A 148 -13.10 23.82 -2.98
C LEU A 148 -14.58 24.12 -2.67
N ILE A 149 -15.36 23.11 -2.26
CA ILE A 149 -16.77 23.30 -1.85
C ILE A 149 -16.87 24.24 -0.65
N ALA A 150 -16.00 24.07 0.35
CA ALA A 150 -15.97 24.95 1.51
C ALA A 150 -15.61 26.39 1.12
N ALA A 151 -14.64 26.58 0.23
CA ALA A 151 -14.26 27.89 -0.29
C ALA A 151 -15.41 28.56 -1.07
N SER A 152 -16.12 27.81 -1.93
CA SER A 152 -17.28 28.33 -2.67
C SER A 152 -18.44 28.77 -1.78
N ARG A 153 -18.58 28.19 -0.57
CA ARG A 153 -19.61 28.61 0.40
C ARG A 153 -19.21 29.84 1.23
N ALA A 154 -17.91 30.15 1.27
CA ALA A 154 -17.37 31.27 2.03
C ALA A 154 -17.23 32.56 1.20
N ALA A 155 -17.25 32.44 -0.14
CA ALA A 155 -17.26 33.55 -1.09
C ALA A 155 -18.68 34.10 -1.27
#